data_AF-A0A7C1FAX4-F1
#
_entry.id   AF-A0A7C1FAX4-F1
#
_cell.length_a   1.000
_cell.length_b   1.000
_cell.length_c   1.000
_cell.angle_alpha   90.00
_cell.angle_beta   90.00
_cell.angle_gamma   90.00
#
_symmetry.space_group_name_H-M   'P 1'
#
loop_
_entity.id
_entity.type
_entity.pdbx_description
1 polymer ?
#
loop_
_entity_poly.entity_id
_entity_poly.type
_entity_poly.pdbx_seq_one_letter_code
_entity_poly.pdbx_strand_id
1 'polypeptide(L)'
;MAAGDSAGAHFSTRDLVYIAVLGAAWGLVETSLGTYLHALRVPFRGALLTALGLLVALCGRALIPRRGTVVMIGAVTAALRLLAVGAVLLSPLAAILIESLLAELVLWAWSRPGRAAFALAGATGTLWTVVHPFVTQGLVAGSGLIAVYGWLIDSTARALPLLAGLVWLLVVCAIAIPLALGIVAGLLAHDLGTRLQERLAH
;
A
#
# COMPACT_ATOMS: atom_id res chain seq x y z
N MET A 1 15.94 -12.64 43.60
CA MET A 1 16.12 -13.93 42.89
C MET A 1 14.79 -14.66 42.86
N ALA A 2 14.04 -14.47 41.77
CA ALA A 2 13.07 -15.42 41.17
C ALA A 2 12.54 -14.73 39.91
N ALA A 3 12.59 -15.47 38.81
CA ALA A 3 12.45 -15.04 37.44
C ALA A 3 11.03 -14.56 37.10
N GLY A 4 10.93 -13.64 36.14
CA GLY A 4 9.65 -13.32 35.51
C GLY A 4 9.55 -11.94 34.88
N ASP A 5 10.52 -11.50 34.06
CA ASP A 5 10.21 -10.45 33.10
C ASP A 5 11.18 -10.43 31.91
N SER A 6 11.06 -11.47 31.08
CA SER A 6 11.45 -11.40 29.67
C SER A 6 10.19 -11.53 28.81
N ALA A 7 9.20 -10.67 29.05
CA ALA A 7 8.02 -10.52 28.19
C ALA A 7 8.36 -9.71 26.93
N GLY A 8 9.38 -10.17 26.21
CA GLY A 8 9.79 -9.62 24.92
C GLY A 8 8.93 -10.22 23.79
N ALA A 9 8.30 -9.36 23.00
CA ALA A 9 8.38 -9.36 21.53
C ALA A 9 8.17 -10.65 20.70
N HIS A 10 7.59 -11.75 21.19
CA HIS A 10 7.41 -12.96 20.39
C HIS A 10 5.99 -13.04 19.80
N PHE A 11 5.88 -13.07 18.46
CA PHE A 11 4.62 -13.38 17.76
C PHE A 11 4.17 -14.79 18.14
N SER A 12 2.88 -14.96 18.47
CA SER A 12 2.32 -16.29 18.68
C SER A 12 2.24 -17.05 17.35
N THR A 13 2.24 -18.38 17.38
CA THR A 13 1.95 -19.22 16.20
C THR A 13 0.63 -18.79 15.53
N ARG A 14 -0.38 -18.43 16.33
CA ARG A 14 -1.66 -17.91 15.82
C ARG A 14 -1.49 -16.60 15.06
N ASP A 15 -0.66 -15.68 15.57
CA ASP A 15 -0.38 -14.39 14.92
C ASP A 15 0.32 -14.61 13.58
N LEU A 16 1.31 -15.51 13.54
CA LEU A 16 2.04 -15.86 12.32
C LEU A 16 1.12 -16.47 11.26
N VAL A 17 0.19 -17.34 11.66
CA VAL A 17 -0.81 -17.92 10.75
C VAL A 17 -1.69 -16.84 10.15
N TYR A 18 -2.20 -15.91 10.96
CA TYR A 18 -3.00 -14.79 10.45
C TYR A 18 -2.20 -13.89 9.51
N ILE A 19 -0.94 -13.58 9.84
CA ILE A 19 -0.04 -12.81 8.96
C ILE A 19 0.14 -13.53 7.62
N ALA A 20 0.39 -14.85 7.64
CA ALA A 20 0.56 -15.64 6.44
C ALA A 20 -0.71 -15.67 5.57
N VAL A 21 -1.88 -15.88 6.18
CA VAL A 21 -3.17 -15.92 5.49
C VAL A 21 -3.51 -14.56 4.87
N LEU A 22 -3.31 -13.47 5.61
CA LEU A 22 -3.57 -12.12 5.10
C LEU A 22 -2.56 -11.72 4.01
N GLY A 23 -1.29 -12.11 4.15
CA GLY A 23 -0.29 -11.91 3.11
C GLY A 23 -0.61 -12.68 1.83
N ALA A 24 -1.11 -13.91 1.96
CA ALA A 24 -1.61 -14.68 0.82
C ALA A 24 -2.85 -14.04 0.18
N ALA A 25 -3.78 -13.51 0.98
CA ALA A 25 -4.97 -12.82 0.49
C ALA A 25 -4.59 -11.56 -0.31
N TRP A 26 -3.67 -10.72 0.19
CA TRP A 26 -3.16 -9.58 -0.57
C TRP A 26 -2.45 -10.06 -1.83
N GLY A 27 -1.57 -11.06 -1.76
CA GLY A 27 -0.86 -11.59 -2.93
C GLY A 27 -1.79 -12.08 -4.04
N LEU A 28 -2.91 -12.70 -3.66
CA LEU A 28 -3.96 -13.14 -4.58
C LEU A 28 -4.66 -11.95 -5.24
N VAL A 29 -5.10 -10.95 -4.45
CA VAL A 29 -5.72 -9.72 -4.97
C VAL A 29 -4.79 -9.05 -5.98
N GLU A 30 -3.52 -8.93 -5.63
CA GLU A 30 -2.49 -8.26 -6.42
C GLU A 30 -2.19 -8.99 -7.75
N THR A 31 -2.36 -10.31 -7.79
CA THR A 31 -2.10 -11.12 -8.99
C THR A 31 -3.35 -11.24 -9.87
N SER A 32 -4.49 -11.59 -9.28
CA SER A 32 -5.75 -11.74 -10.00
C SER A 32 -6.25 -10.38 -10.51
N LEU A 33 -6.42 -9.42 -9.60
CA LEU A 33 -7.00 -8.12 -9.95
C LEU A 33 -6.05 -7.29 -10.79
N GLY A 34 -4.73 -7.44 -10.59
CA GLY A 34 -3.73 -6.82 -11.45
C GLY A 34 -3.87 -7.22 -12.91
N THR A 35 -4.13 -8.50 -13.18
CA THR A 35 -4.35 -9.02 -14.54
C THR A 35 -5.64 -8.49 -15.15
N TYR A 36 -6.75 -8.50 -14.41
CA TYR A 36 -8.04 -7.99 -14.88
C TYR A 36 -8.03 -6.47 -15.13
N LEU A 37 -7.47 -5.69 -14.19
CA LEU A 37 -7.31 -4.24 -14.35
C LEU A 37 -6.43 -3.92 -15.55
N HIS A 38 -5.40 -4.74 -15.79
CA HIS A 38 -4.56 -4.59 -16.97
C HIS A 38 -5.34 -4.80 -18.27
N ALA A 39 -6.16 -5.84 -18.32
CA ALA A 39 -7.01 -6.16 -19.45
C ALA A 39 -8.08 -5.07 -19.71
N LEU A 40 -8.72 -4.54 -18.66
CA LEU A 40 -9.79 -3.54 -18.74
C LEU A 40 -9.29 -2.11 -18.99
N ARG A 41 -7.97 -1.93 -19.13
CA ARG A 41 -7.31 -0.64 -19.32
C ARG A 41 -7.66 0.46 -18.29
N VAL A 42 -8.10 0.08 -17.08
CA VAL A 42 -8.58 1.02 -16.06
C VAL A 42 -7.51 2.06 -15.69
N PRO A 43 -7.80 3.36 -15.58
CA PRO A 43 -6.86 4.35 -15.06
C PRO A 43 -6.63 4.16 -13.55
N PHE A 44 -5.45 4.51 -13.03
CA PHE A 44 -5.11 4.40 -11.59
C PHE A 44 -5.12 2.98 -10.99
N ARG A 45 -4.80 1.95 -11.79
CA ARG A 45 -4.74 0.54 -11.34
C ARG A 45 -3.89 0.35 -10.10
N GLY A 46 -2.71 0.98 -10.06
CA GLY A 46 -1.80 0.93 -8.91
C GLY A 46 -2.47 1.43 -7.64
N ALA A 47 -3.11 2.59 -7.68
CA ALA A 47 -3.81 3.15 -6.52
C ALA A 47 -4.92 2.23 -5.99
N LEU A 48 -5.69 1.60 -6.88
CA LEU A 48 -6.74 0.66 -6.48
C LEU A 48 -6.18 -0.62 -5.86
N LEU A 49 -5.14 -1.19 -6.47
CA LEU A 49 -4.45 -2.38 -5.96
C LEU A 49 -3.81 -2.13 -4.59
N THR A 50 -3.08 -1.02 -4.45
CA THR A 50 -2.47 -0.60 -3.19
C THR A 50 -3.53 -0.32 -2.13
N ALA A 51 -4.65 0.31 -2.48
CA ALA A 51 -5.74 0.54 -1.53
C ALA A 51 -6.33 -0.77 -1.00
N LEU A 52 -6.59 -1.74 -1.88
CA LEU A 52 -7.08 -3.07 -1.48
C LEU A 52 -6.03 -3.86 -0.69
N GLY A 53 -4.76 -3.77 -1.07
CA GLY A 53 -3.65 -4.38 -0.36
C GLY A 53 -3.49 -3.84 1.06
N LEU A 54 -3.48 -2.52 1.20
CA LEU A 54 -3.42 -1.84 2.48
C LEU A 54 -4.67 -2.09 3.32
N LEU A 55 -5.86 -2.20 2.72
CA LEU A 55 -7.07 -2.63 3.44
C LEU A 55 -6.83 -3.97 4.14
N VAL A 56 -6.29 -4.97 3.42
CA VAL A 56 -5.98 -6.30 3.98
C VAL A 56 -4.91 -6.22 5.06
N ALA A 57 -3.81 -5.49 4.81
CA ALA A 57 -2.69 -5.39 5.75
C ALA A 57 -3.06 -4.62 7.03
N LEU A 58 -3.83 -3.53 6.90
CA LEU A 58 -4.33 -2.75 8.03
C LEU A 58 -5.37 -3.54 8.83
N CYS A 59 -6.25 -4.32 8.17
CA CYS A 59 -7.11 -5.28 8.89
C CYS A 59 -6.27 -6.23 9.75
N GLY A 60 -5.15 -6.72 9.22
CA GLY A 60 -4.21 -7.54 9.99
C GLY A 60 -3.65 -6.83 11.21
N ARG A 61 -3.31 -5.54 11.10
CA ARG A 61 -2.88 -4.74 12.26
C ARG A 61 -4.00 -4.52 13.28
N ALA A 62 -5.25 -4.42 12.84
CA ALA A 62 -6.37 -4.31 13.77
C ALA A 62 -6.62 -5.62 14.53
N LEU A 63 -6.44 -6.78 13.87
CA LEU A 63 -6.56 -8.09 14.50
C LEU A 63 -5.38 -8.42 15.42
N ILE A 64 -4.16 -8.07 14.99
CA ILE A 64 -2.92 -8.32 15.71
C ILE A 64 -2.30 -6.95 16.04
N PRO A 65 -2.63 -6.35 17.21
CA PRO A 65 -2.20 -5.01 17.60
C PRO A 65 -0.71 -4.99 18.03
N ARG A 66 0.16 -5.61 17.24
CA ARG A 66 1.61 -5.67 17.42
C ARG A 66 2.32 -4.88 16.34
N ARG A 67 3.44 -4.26 16.71
CA ARG A 67 4.34 -3.55 15.79
C ARG A 67 4.95 -4.54 14.78
N GLY A 68 5.09 -4.11 13.54
CA GLY A 68 5.62 -4.90 12.43
C GLY A 68 4.62 -5.78 11.70
N THR A 69 3.37 -5.91 12.17
CA THR A 69 2.36 -6.75 11.50
C THR A 69 2.15 -6.36 10.04
N VAL A 70 2.05 -5.05 9.73
CA VAL A 70 1.78 -4.59 8.35
C VAL A 70 2.94 -4.91 7.43
N VAL A 71 4.17 -4.66 7.88
CA VAL A 71 5.40 -4.98 7.15
C VAL A 71 5.54 -6.50 6.94
N MET A 72 5.24 -7.32 7.95
CA MET A 72 5.31 -8.77 7.81
C MET A 72 4.29 -9.31 6.80
N ILE A 73 3.07 -8.78 6.80
CA ILE A 73 2.05 -9.11 5.78
C ILE A 73 2.55 -8.71 4.39
N GLY A 74 3.11 -7.50 4.25
CA GLY A 74 3.71 -7.03 2.99
C GLY A 74 4.89 -7.90 2.54
N ALA A 75 5.75 -8.34 3.46
CA ALA A 75 6.88 -9.21 3.17
C ALA A 75 6.43 -10.60 2.70
N VAL A 76 5.42 -11.19 3.35
CA VAL A 76 4.81 -12.44 2.89
C VAL A 76 4.19 -12.26 1.50
N THR A 77 3.47 -11.17 1.28
CA THR A 77 2.86 -10.83 -0.02
C THR A 77 3.93 -10.75 -1.12
N ALA A 78 5.01 -10.02 -0.87
CA ALA A 78 6.12 -9.86 -1.80
C ALA A 78 6.82 -11.20 -2.08
N ALA A 79 7.06 -12.01 -1.05
CA ALA A 79 7.64 -13.35 -1.21
C ALA A 79 6.75 -14.25 -2.07
N LEU A 80 5.45 -14.29 -1.80
CA LEU A 80 4.50 -15.09 -2.61
C LEU A 80 4.44 -14.61 -4.05
N ARG A 81 4.46 -13.30 -4.29
CA ARG A 81 4.45 -12.73 -5.64
C ARG A 81 5.75 -13.02 -6.40
N LEU A 82 6.89 -12.95 -5.71
CA LEU A 82 8.19 -13.33 -6.26
C LEU A 82 8.20 -14.80 -6.69
N LEU A 83 7.60 -15.69 -5.89
CA LEU A 83 7.48 -17.11 -6.24
C LEU A 83 6.49 -17.37 -7.37
N ALA A 84 5.37 -16.63 -7.42
CA ALA A 84 4.31 -16.85 -8.41
C ALA A 84 4.65 -16.37 -9.83
N VAL A 85 5.32 -15.22 -9.97
CA VAL A 85 5.60 -14.58 -11.27
C VAL A 85 7.11 -14.58 -11.59
N GLY A 86 7.96 -14.93 -10.63
CA GLY A 86 9.41 -14.86 -10.75
C GLY A 86 9.96 -13.44 -10.53
N ALA A 87 11.29 -13.30 -10.57
CA ALA A 87 12.00 -12.02 -10.37
C ALA A 87 11.86 -11.03 -11.56
N VAL A 88 11.03 -11.35 -12.56
CA VAL A 88 10.89 -10.55 -13.80
C VAL A 88 10.30 -9.17 -13.51
N LEU A 89 9.45 -9.03 -12.49
CA LEU A 89 8.84 -7.76 -12.08
C LEU A 89 9.32 -7.34 -10.68
N LEU A 90 10.57 -6.88 -10.57
CA LEU A 90 11.13 -6.32 -9.32
C LEU A 90 10.40 -5.05 -8.86
N SER A 91 9.85 -4.29 -9.80
CA SER A 91 9.18 -3.00 -9.53
C SER A 91 7.94 -3.14 -8.61
N PRO A 92 6.99 -4.04 -8.87
CA PRO A 92 5.88 -4.33 -7.94
C PRO A 92 6.31 -4.86 -6.57
N LEU A 93 7.38 -5.65 -6.50
CA LEU A 93 7.89 -6.15 -5.22
C LEU A 93 8.38 -5.00 -4.33
N ALA A 94 9.14 -4.07 -4.92
CA ALA A 94 9.57 -2.86 -4.23
C ALA A 94 8.38 -1.97 -3.82
N ALA A 95 7.34 -1.87 -4.64
CA ALA A 95 6.13 -1.12 -4.30
C ALA A 95 5.48 -1.65 -3.00
N ILE A 96 5.14 -2.93 -2.98
CA ILE A 96 4.44 -3.57 -1.85
C ILE A 96 5.23 -3.43 -0.54
N LEU A 97 6.55 -3.63 -0.61
CA LEU A 97 7.43 -3.51 0.56
C LEU A 97 7.49 -2.07 1.08
N ILE A 98 7.58 -1.08 0.20
CA ILE A 98 7.64 0.32 0.61
C ILE A 98 6.28 0.81 1.12
N GLU A 99 5.17 0.43 0.48
CA GLU A 99 3.82 0.77 0.91
C GLU A 99 3.52 0.25 2.31
N SER A 100 3.84 -1.03 2.56
CA SER A 100 3.65 -1.65 3.87
C SER A 100 4.56 -1.04 4.94
N LEU A 101 5.81 -0.68 4.58
CA LEU A 101 6.72 0.03 5.47
C LEU A 101 6.22 1.44 5.82
N LEU A 102 5.77 2.22 4.83
CA LEU A 102 5.22 3.55 5.05
C LEU A 102 3.99 3.51 5.94
N ALA A 103 3.06 2.59 5.69
CA ALA A 103 1.88 2.41 6.51
C ALA A 103 2.24 2.02 7.97
N GLU A 104 3.22 1.13 8.16
CA GLU A 104 3.69 0.75 9.49
C GLU A 104 4.39 1.91 10.21
N LEU A 105 5.20 2.71 9.52
CA LEU A 105 5.87 3.88 10.08
C LEU A 105 4.86 4.93 10.56
N VAL A 106 3.80 5.15 9.78
CA VAL A 106 2.67 5.97 10.24
C VAL A 106 2.11 5.37 11.51
N LEU A 107 1.66 4.12 11.50
CA LEU A 107 1.06 3.50 12.69
C LEU A 107 1.99 3.44 13.91
N TRP A 108 3.30 3.38 13.70
CA TRP A 108 4.30 3.36 14.76
C TRP A 108 4.38 4.67 15.54
N ALA A 109 4.08 5.81 14.90
CA ALA A 109 4.06 7.11 15.54
C ALA A 109 2.91 7.28 16.56
N TRP A 110 1.91 6.40 16.56
CA TRP A 110 0.82 6.41 17.54
C TRP A 110 0.93 5.24 18.52
N SER A 111 0.80 5.55 19.82
CA SER A 111 0.82 4.53 20.89
C SER A 111 -0.40 3.62 20.87
N ARG A 112 -1.57 4.15 20.48
CA ARG A 112 -2.82 3.43 20.26
C ARG A 112 -3.43 3.92 18.94
N PRO A 113 -3.24 3.19 17.83
CA PRO A 113 -3.72 3.65 16.53
C PRO A 113 -5.25 3.62 16.48
N GLY A 114 -5.86 4.80 16.53
CA GLY A 114 -7.30 4.99 16.29
C GLY A 114 -7.63 5.18 14.81
N ARG A 115 -8.89 5.52 14.51
CA ARG A 115 -9.39 5.76 13.13
C ARG A 115 -8.49 6.67 12.29
N ALA A 116 -8.04 7.78 12.87
CA ALA A 116 -7.21 8.74 12.16
C ALA A 116 -5.84 8.17 11.75
N ALA A 117 -5.22 7.37 12.62
CA ALA A 117 -3.92 6.74 12.32
C ALA A 117 -4.04 5.72 11.17
N PHE A 118 -5.13 4.96 11.13
CA PHE A 118 -5.41 4.02 10.04
C PHE A 118 -5.69 4.73 8.72
N ALA A 119 -6.48 5.81 8.75
CA ALA A 119 -6.74 6.64 7.57
C ALA A 119 -5.44 7.24 7.00
N LEU A 120 -4.58 7.78 7.87
CA LEU A 120 -3.27 8.31 7.48
C LEU A 120 -2.34 7.23 6.96
N ALA A 121 -2.36 6.02 7.54
CA ALA A 121 -1.53 4.91 7.08
C ALA A 121 -1.91 4.47 5.67
N GLY A 122 -3.22 4.35 5.39
CA GLY A 122 -3.73 4.07 4.05
C GLY A 122 -3.45 5.20 3.06
N ALA A 123 -3.62 6.47 3.47
CA ALA A 123 -3.32 7.63 2.64
C ALA A 123 -1.84 7.70 2.24
N THR A 124 -0.93 7.55 3.20
CA THR A 124 0.52 7.61 2.95
C THR A 124 0.97 6.44 2.07
N GLY A 125 0.47 5.23 2.33
CA GLY A 125 0.81 4.07 1.51
C GLY A 125 0.30 4.20 0.07
N THR A 126 -0.94 4.67 -0.15
CA THR A 126 -1.45 4.90 -1.51
C THR A 126 -0.78 6.08 -2.21
N LEU A 127 -0.31 7.10 -1.49
CA LEU A 127 0.42 8.22 -2.07
C LEU A 127 1.76 7.77 -2.69
N TRP A 128 2.36 6.69 -2.17
CA TRP A 128 3.54 6.09 -2.77
C TRP A 128 3.30 5.66 -4.23
N THR A 129 2.07 5.29 -4.61
CA THR A 129 1.76 4.90 -6.01
C THR A 129 1.96 6.03 -7.00
N VAL A 130 1.88 7.29 -6.55
CA VAL A 130 2.16 8.46 -7.37
C VAL A 130 3.66 8.65 -7.52
N VAL A 131 4.42 8.41 -6.45
CA VAL A 131 5.89 8.61 -6.39
C VAL A 131 6.65 7.47 -7.07
N HIS A 132 6.13 6.24 -6.98
CA HIS A 132 6.79 5.00 -7.42
C HIS A 132 7.19 4.99 -8.90
N PRO A 133 6.36 5.43 -9.87
CA PRO A 133 6.77 5.56 -11.27
C PRO A 133 7.97 6.47 -11.46
N PHE A 134 8.04 7.60 -10.74
CA PHE A 134 9.18 8.53 -10.85
C PHE A 134 10.47 7.92 -10.32
N VAL A 135 10.38 7.18 -9.21
CA VAL A 135 11.53 6.48 -8.62
C VAL A 135 11.99 5.36 -9.54
N THR A 136 11.07 4.53 -10.02
CA THR A 136 11.40 3.37 -10.87
C THR A 136 11.87 3.77 -12.27
N GLN A 137 11.28 4.80 -12.89
CA GLN A 137 11.77 5.32 -14.16
C GLN A 137 13.13 6.01 -14.00
N GLY A 138 13.34 6.77 -12.92
CA GLY A 138 14.63 7.41 -12.63
C GLY A 138 15.76 6.42 -12.35
N LEU A 139 15.47 5.32 -11.63
CA LEU A 139 16.46 4.28 -11.29
C LEU A 139 16.74 3.29 -12.43
N VAL A 140 15.70 2.90 -13.20
CA VAL A 140 15.82 1.80 -14.18
C VAL A 140 16.12 2.33 -15.59
N ALA A 141 15.63 3.51 -15.96
CA ALA A 141 15.73 3.99 -17.34
C ALA A 141 16.94 4.91 -17.60
N GLY A 142 17.67 5.38 -16.57
CA GLY A 142 18.82 6.30 -16.69
C GLY A 142 18.53 7.67 -17.35
N SER A 143 17.34 7.83 -17.91
CA SER A 143 16.78 9.03 -18.47
C SER A 143 16.09 9.74 -17.31
N GLY A 144 16.85 10.61 -16.65
CA GLY A 144 16.43 11.33 -15.46
C GLY A 144 15.07 12.02 -15.65
N LEU A 145 14.46 12.38 -14.51
CA LEU A 145 13.23 13.17 -14.38
C LEU A 145 12.97 14.14 -15.57
N ILE A 146 14.02 14.80 -16.05
CA ILE A 146 14.07 15.69 -17.21
C ILE A 146 13.46 15.11 -18.50
N ALA A 147 13.60 13.82 -18.82
CA ALA A 147 13.01 13.22 -20.03
C ALA A 147 11.49 13.02 -19.90
N VAL A 148 11.02 12.70 -18.69
CA VAL A 148 9.58 12.57 -18.39
C VAL A 148 8.92 13.95 -18.33
N TYR A 149 9.56 14.92 -17.70
CA TYR A 149 9.15 16.32 -17.75
C TYR A 149 9.21 16.86 -19.18
N GLY A 150 10.26 16.53 -19.94
CA GLY A 150 10.43 16.90 -21.33
C GLY A 150 9.30 16.36 -22.20
N TRP A 151 8.95 15.07 -22.07
CA TRP A 151 7.82 14.47 -22.78
C TRP A 151 6.47 15.05 -22.36
N LEU A 152 6.29 15.34 -21.06
CA LEU A 152 5.06 15.97 -20.55
C LEU A 152 4.93 17.41 -21.06
N ILE A 153 6.02 18.17 -21.09
CA ILE A 153 6.10 19.53 -21.63
C ILE A 153 5.92 19.52 -23.16
N ASP A 154 6.53 18.58 -23.90
CA ASP A 154 6.39 18.49 -25.36
C ASP A 154 5.00 18.00 -25.80
N SER A 155 4.37 17.16 -24.97
CA SER A 155 3.00 16.68 -25.20
C SER A 155 1.97 17.76 -24.83
N THR A 156 2.26 18.61 -23.85
CA THR A 156 1.40 19.76 -23.48
C THR A 156 1.62 20.98 -24.37
N ALA A 157 2.85 21.25 -24.81
CA ALA A 157 3.19 22.35 -25.70
C ALA A 157 2.55 22.22 -27.09
N ARG A 158 2.39 20.99 -27.59
CA ARG A 158 1.67 20.72 -28.85
C ARG A 158 0.15 20.79 -28.74
N ALA A 159 -0.41 20.75 -27.52
CA ALA A 159 -1.85 20.68 -27.29
C ALA A 159 -2.51 22.03 -26.91
N LEU A 160 -1.76 23.14 -26.97
CA LEU A 160 -2.24 24.52 -26.92
C LEU A 160 -2.87 25.00 -25.59
N PRO A 161 -2.91 26.33 -25.33
CA PRO A 161 -3.12 26.99 -24.03
C PRO A 161 -4.48 26.74 -23.34
N LEU A 162 -5.39 25.97 -23.94
CA LEU A 162 -6.64 25.51 -23.31
C LEU A 162 -6.39 24.44 -22.23
N LEU A 163 -5.26 23.72 -22.30
CA LEU A 163 -4.91 22.67 -21.34
C LEU A 163 -4.15 23.17 -20.11
N ALA A 164 -3.63 24.41 -20.10
CA ALA A 164 -2.89 24.94 -18.95
C ALA A 164 -3.75 24.92 -17.66
N GLY A 165 -5.06 25.12 -17.77
CA GLY A 165 -6.01 24.95 -16.66
C GLY A 165 -6.28 23.49 -16.29
N LEU A 166 -6.27 22.57 -17.26
CA LEU A 166 -6.51 21.14 -17.03
C LEU A 166 -5.29 20.40 -16.46
N VAL A 167 -4.06 20.87 -16.71
CA VAL A 167 -2.85 20.24 -16.15
C VAL A 167 -2.91 20.22 -14.63
N TRP A 168 -3.28 21.34 -14.01
CA TRP A 168 -3.47 21.40 -12.56
C TRP A 168 -4.59 20.47 -12.09
N LEU A 169 -5.70 20.39 -12.82
CA LEU A 169 -6.79 19.46 -12.51
C LEU A 169 -6.32 17.99 -12.58
N LEU A 170 -5.52 17.61 -13.58
CA LEU A 170 -4.99 16.26 -13.72
C LEU A 170 -4.03 15.91 -12.58
N VAL A 171 -3.16 16.85 -12.19
CA VAL A 171 -2.25 16.68 -11.03
C VAL A 171 -3.05 16.52 -9.74
N VAL A 172 -4.05 17.38 -9.53
CA VAL A 172 -4.95 17.29 -8.36
C VAL A 172 -5.66 15.94 -8.35
N CYS A 173 -6.24 15.49 -9.46
CA CYS A 173 -6.89 14.18 -9.55
C CYS A 173 -5.91 13.02 -9.29
N ALA A 174 -4.69 13.11 -9.82
CA ALA A 174 -3.67 12.08 -9.64
C ALA A 174 -3.22 11.91 -8.20
N ILE A 175 -3.35 12.94 -7.36
CA ILE A 175 -3.06 12.88 -5.93
C ILE A 175 -4.33 12.58 -5.11
N ALA A 176 -5.43 13.26 -5.42
CA ALA A 176 -6.68 13.19 -4.67
C ALA A 176 -7.33 11.79 -4.76
N ILE A 177 -7.29 11.14 -5.92
CA ILE A 177 -7.90 9.81 -6.09
C ILE A 177 -7.17 8.76 -5.25
N PRO A 178 -5.83 8.57 -5.35
CA PRO A 178 -5.12 7.63 -4.48
C PRO A 178 -5.31 7.95 -3.00
N LEU A 179 -5.24 9.23 -2.62
CA LEU A 179 -5.41 9.66 -1.24
C LEU A 179 -6.79 9.32 -0.70
N ALA A 180 -7.85 9.57 -1.47
CA ALA A 180 -9.21 9.21 -1.10
C ALA A 180 -9.38 7.69 -0.96
N LEU A 181 -8.85 6.91 -1.91
CA LEU A 181 -8.88 5.44 -1.85
C LEU A 181 -8.15 4.91 -0.60
N GLY A 182 -6.98 5.47 -0.28
CA GLY A 182 -6.20 5.09 0.89
C GLY A 182 -6.89 5.42 2.21
N ILE A 183 -7.49 6.61 2.31
CA ILE A 183 -8.28 7.01 3.49
C ILE A 183 -9.45 6.04 3.68
N VAL A 184 -10.22 5.77 2.62
CA VAL A 184 -11.36 4.86 2.68
C VAL A 184 -10.91 3.45 3.09
N ALA A 185 -9.85 2.93 2.49
CA ALA A 185 -9.29 1.62 2.86
C ALA A 185 -8.87 1.57 4.33
N GLY A 186 -8.18 2.60 4.84
CA GLY A 186 -7.77 2.68 6.23
C GLY A 186 -8.95 2.75 7.21
N LEU A 187 -9.96 3.55 6.90
CA LEU A 187 -11.17 3.66 7.71
C LEU A 187 -11.95 2.34 7.75
N LEU A 188 -12.13 1.70 6.61
CA LEU A 188 -12.79 0.39 6.52
C LEU A 188 -12.02 -0.68 7.30
N ALA A 189 -10.69 -0.68 7.22
CA ALA A 189 -9.86 -1.61 8.00
C ALA A 189 -10.06 -1.45 9.51
N HIS A 190 -10.14 -0.20 9.98
CA HIS A 190 -10.39 0.07 11.39
C HIS A 190 -11.80 -0.39 11.82
N ASP A 191 -12.82 -0.06 11.03
CA ASP A 191 -14.21 -0.42 11.35
C ASP A 191 -14.45 -1.94 11.29
N LEU A 192 -13.78 -2.65 10.37
CA LEU A 192 -13.79 -4.11 10.33
C LEU A 192 -13.06 -4.72 11.52
N GLY A 193 -11.90 -4.17 11.87
CA GLY A 193 -11.10 -4.64 13.00
C GLY A 193 -11.83 -4.54 14.34
N THR A 194 -12.49 -3.41 14.59
CA THR A 194 -13.28 -3.19 15.82
C THR A 194 -14.44 -4.18 15.92
N ARG A 195 -15.21 -4.37 14.84
CA ARG A 195 -16.33 -5.34 14.80
C ARG A 195 -15.87 -6.78 14.99
N LEU A 196 -14.70 -7.14 14.46
CA LEU A 196 -14.15 -8.49 14.62
C LEU A 196 -13.68 -8.74 16.05
N GLN A 197 -13.10 -7.73 16.71
CA GLN A 197 -12.74 -7.82 18.13
C GLN A 197 -13.97 -7.99 19.01
N GLU A 198 -15.06 -7.26 18.75
CA GLU A 198 -16.33 -7.41 19.46
C GLU A 198 -16.90 -8.83 19.32
N ARG A 199 -16.85 -9.41 18.12
CA ARG A 199 -17.37 -10.77 17.87
C ARG A 199 -16.52 -11.90 18.46
N LEU A 200 -15.22 -11.69 18.62
CA LEU A 200 -14.30 -12.68 19.19
C LEU A 200 -14.23 -12.60 20.73
N ALA A 201 -14.81 -11.55 21.32
CA ALA A 201 -14.96 -11.41 22.77
C ALA A 201 -16.21 -12.13 23.33
N HIS A 202 -17.09 -12.62 22.45
CA HIS A 202 -18.22 -13.49 22.75
C HIS A 202 -17.90 -14.94 22.41
#